data_AF-A0A1Y4JH19-F1
#
_entry.id   AF-A0A1Y4JH19-F1
#
_cell.length_a   1.000
_cell.length_b   1.000
_cell.length_c   1.000
_cell.angle_alpha   90.00
_cell.angle_beta   90.00
_cell.angle_gamma   90.00
#
_symmetry.space_group_name_H-M   'P 1'
#
loop_
_entity.id
_entity.type
_entity.pdbx_description
1 polymer ?
#
loop_
_entity_poly.entity_id
_entity_poly.type
_entity_poly.pdbx_seq_one_letter_code
_entity_poly.pdbx_strand_id
1 'polypeptide(L)' 'MRDNNEHDITFSSPSTAADFCTGSCKNGWRVWKDKDGNTLDAVYRKQLE' A
#
# COMPACT_ATOMS: atom_id res chain seq x y z
N MET A 1 19.66 23.68 3.76
CA MET A 1 19.81 22.52 2.85
C MET A 1 18.65 21.61 3.17
N ARG A 2 17.72 21.39 2.23
CA ARG A 2 16.71 20.33 2.37
C ARG A 2 17.31 19.17 1.61
N ASP A 3 17.86 18.20 2.32
CA ASP A 3 18.25 16.94 1.71
C ASP A 3 16.96 16.23 1.29
N ASN A 4 16.56 16.39 0.02
CA ASN A 4 15.51 15.62 -0.61
C ASN A 4 16.03 14.19 -0.79
N ASN A 5 16.02 13.41 0.29
CA ASN A 5 16.37 12.01 0.23
C ASN A 5 15.11 11.18 -0.01
N GLU A 6 14.57 11.31 -1.22
CA GLU A 6 13.42 10.54 -1.70
C GLU A 6 13.93 9.16 -2.15
N HIS A 7 14.18 8.28 -1.19
CA HIS A 7 14.49 6.88 -1.48
C HIS A 7 13.20 6.08 -1.60
N ASP A 8 13.01 5.43 -2.75
CA ASP A 8 11.97 4.42 -2.91
C ASP A 8 12.27 3.22 -2.01
N ILE A 9 11.31 2.87 -1.15
CA ILE A 9 11.40 1.72 -0.27
C ILE A 9 10.43 0.65 -0.78
N THR A 10 10.96 -0.50 -1.16
CA THR A 10 10.16 -1.66 -1.58
C THR A 10 9.82 -2.52 -0.37
N PHE A 11 8.54 -2.86 -0.22
CA PHE A 11 8.05 -3.78 0.80
C PHE A 11 7.62 -5.10 0.18
N SER A 12 7.87 -6.21 0.88
CA SER A 12 7.46 -7.55 0.45
C SER A 12 5.96 -7.83 0.62
N SER A 13 5.23 -6.97 1.35
CA SER A 13 3.78 -7.09 1.47
C SER A 13 3.07 -5.74 1.55
N PRO A 14 1.82 -5.64 1.03
CA PRO A 14 1.01 -4.43 1.17
C PRO A 14 0.74 -4.05 2.63
N SER A 15 0.65 -5.03 3.54
CA SER A 15 0.42 -4.76 4.96
C SER A 15 1.65 -4.14 5.62
N THR A 16 2.86 -4.62 5.30
CA THR A 16 4.11 -4.03 5.83
C THR A 16 4.26 -2.57 5.42
N ALA A 17 3.91 -2.24 4.17
CA ALA A 17 3.86 -0.85 3.73
C ALA A 17 2.82 -0.04 4.51
N ALA A 18 1.63 -0.61 4.77
CA ALA A 18 0.56 0.08 5.49
C ALA A 18 0.94 0.33 6.96
N ASP A 19 1.61 -0.64 7.58
CA ASP A 19 2.11 -0.54 8.95
C ASP A 19 3.18 0.55 9.03
N PHE A 20 4.09 0.62 8.05
CA PHE A 20 5.10 1.68 7.97
C PHE A 20 4.48 3.07 7.87
N CYS A 21 3.49 3.27 6.98
CA CYS A 21 2.87 4.58 6.79
C CYS A 21 1.91 4.99 7.91
N THR A 22 1.25 4.02 8.56
CA THR A 22 0.19 4.30 9.55
C THR A 22 0.61 4.08 11.00
N GLY A 23 1.76 3.46 11.24
CA GLY A 23 2.24 3.11 12.58
C GLY A 23 1.39 2.07 13.31
N SER A 24 0.50 1.37 12.60
CA SER A 24 -0.46 0.42 13.16
C SER A 24 -0.66 -0.77 12.24
N CYS A 25 -0.88 -1.96 12.81
CA CYS A 25 -1.14 -3.17 12.02
C CYS A 25 -2.44 -3.04 11.22
N LYS A 26 -2.33 -2.84 9.90
CA LYS A 26 -3.49 -2.71 9.01
C LYS A 26 -3.44 -3.69 7.86
N ASN A 27 -4.63 -4.11 7.42
CA ASN A 27 -4.76 -4.94 6.23
C ASN A 27 -4.50 -4.08 4.98
N GLY A 28 -3.28 -4.14 4.45
CA GLY A 28 -2.86 -3.35 3.29
C GLY A 28 -3.77 -3.54 2.09
N TRP A 29 -4.33 -4.75 1.89
CA TRP A 29 -5.24 -5.04 0.78
C TRP A 29 -6.51 -4.20 0.77
N ARG A 30 -6.94 -3.67 1.93
CA ARG A 30 -8.12 -2.82 2.09
C ARG A 30 -7.79 -1.34 2.25
N VAL A 31 -6.61 -1.03 2.77
CA VAL A 31 -6.17 0.36 3.03
C VAL A 31 -5.77 1.05 1.74
N TRP A 32 -5.05 0.34 0.87
CA TRP A 32 -4.59 0.89 -0.40
C TRP A 32 -5.73 0.91 -1.42
N LYS A 33 -5.98 2.10 -1.99
CA LYS A 33 -7.03 2.34 -2.97
C LYS A 33 -6.47 3.02 -4.22
N ASP A 34 -7.04 2.70 -5.37
CA ASP A 34 -6.80 3.47 -6.60
C ASP A 34 -7.51 4.83 -6.57
N LYS A 35 -7.34 5.61 -7.64
CA LYS A 35 -7.96 6.93 -7.81
C LYS A 35 -9.50 6.88 -7.83
N ASP A 36 -10.07 5.73 -8.18
CA ASP A 36 -11.51 5.47 -8.26
C ASP A 36 -12.04 4.92 -6.92
N GLY A 37 -11.17 4.73 -5.93
CA GLY A 37 -11.50 4.25 -4.60
C GLY A 37 -11.54 2.72 -4.45
N ASN A 38 -11.18 1.95 -5.50
CA ASN A 38 -11.16 0.50 -5.43
C ASN A 38 -9.96 0.01 -4.65
N THR A 39 -10.16 -1.01 -3.81
CA THR A 39 -9.08 -1.59 -3.01
C THR A 39 -8.16 -2.48 -3.84
N LEU A 40 -6.91 -2.68 -3.40
CA LEU A 40 -6.02 -3.67 -4.04
C LEU A 40 -6.65 -5.06 -4.13
N ASP A 41 -7.41 -5.46 -3.11
CA ASP A 41 -8.15 -6.72 -3.13
C ASP A 41 -9.14 -6.77 -4.31
N ALA A 42 -9.92 -5.71 -4.52
CA ALA A 42 -10.89 -5.63 -5.60
C ALA A 42 -10.23 -5.61 -6.99
N VAL A 43 -9.08 -4.94 -7.15
CA VAL A 43 -8.41 -4.79 -8.44
C VAL A 43 -7.60 -6.03 -8.81
N TYR A 44 -6.83 -6.60 -7.88
CA TYR A 44 -5.85 -7.65 -8.20
C TYR A 44 -6.35 -9.07 -7.93
N ARG A 45 -7.24 -9.28 -6.96
CA ARG A 45 -7.70 -10.64 -6.59
C ARG A 45 -8.98 -11.06 -7.30
N LYS A 46 -9.83 -10.11 -7.71
CA LYS A 46 -11.04 -10.42 -8.51
C LYS A 46 -10.77 -10.77 -9.97
N GLN A 47 -9.54 -10.60 -10.46
CA GLN A 47 -9.17 -10.97 -11.83
C GLN A 47 -8.83 -12.47 -12.00
N LEU A 48 -8.92 -13.26 -10.94
CA LEU A 48 -8.57 -14.69 -10.93
C LEU A 48 -9.79 -15.62 -11.00
N GLU A 49 -10.97 -15.10 -11.33
CA GLU A 49 -12.20 -15.89 -11.60
C GLU A 49 -12.50 -16.00 -13.10
#